data_AF-A0A4Z0PBR5-F1
#
_entry.id   AF-A0A4Z0PBR5-F1
#
_cell.length_a   1.000
_cell.length_b   1.000
_cell.length_c   1.000
_cell.angle_alpha   90.00
_cell.angle_beta   90.00
_cell.angle_gamma   90.00
#
_symmetry.space_group_name_H-M   'P 1'
#
loop_
_entity.id
_entity.type
_entity.pdbx_description
1 polymer ?
#
loop_
_entity_poly.entity_id
_entity_poly.type
_entity_poly.pdbx_seq_one_letter_code
_entity_poly.pdbx_strand_id
1 'polypeptide(L)' 'MPQGDKSAYTDKQKRQAEHIEESYEKRGVSEEEAEKRAWATVNKQDGGGKKSGSGRKKADK' A
#
# COMPACT_ATOMS: atom_id res chain seq x y z
N MET A 1 5.38 -11.02 -8.14
CA MET A 1 6.12 -11.14 -6.86
C MET A 1 5.37 -12.11 -5.97
N PRO A 2 6.06 -12.90 -5.12
CA PRO A 2 5.38 -13.73 -4.12
C PRO A 2 4.50 -12.84 -3.23
N GLN A 3 3.30 -13.30 -2.89
CA GLN A 3 2.37 -12.64 -1.96
C GLN A 3 3.10 -12.35 -0.64
N GLY A 4 3.56 -11.12 -0.43
CA GLY A 4 4.24 -10.72 0.81
C GLY A 4 5.44 -9.80 0.61
N ASP A 5 6.01 -9.76 -0.60
CA ASP A 5 7.16 -8.90 -0.86
C ASP A 5 6.74 -7.43 -1.00
N LYS A 6 6.73 -6.71 0.13
CA LYS A 6 6.47 -5.25 0.20
C LYS A 6 7.51 -4.43 -0.59
N SER A 7 8.51 -5.09 -1.16
CA SER A 7 9.45 -4.52 -2.13
C SER A 7 8.76 -3.95 -3.38
N ALA A 8 7.52 -4.33 -3.70
CA ALA A 8 6.73 -3.73 -4.80
C ALA A 8 6.18 -2.31 -4.49
N TYR A 9 6.27 -1.84 -3.25
CA TYR A 9 5.71 -0.54 -2.86
C TYR A 9 6.75 0.57 -2.88
N THR A 10 6.33 1.72 -3.41
CA THR A 10 7.15 2.94 -3.39
C THR A 10 7.28 3.48 -1.97
N ASP A 11 8.33 4.25 -1.70
CA ASP A 11 8.49 4.87 -0.37
C ASP A 11 7.35 5.85 -0.05
N LYS A 12 6.74 6.45 -1.07
CA LYS A 12 5.51 7.25 -0.92
C LYS A 12 4.34 6.42 -0.40
N GLN A 13 4.15 5.21 -0.94
CA GLN A 13 3.08 4.30 -0.52
C GLN A 13 3.28 3.83 0.92
N LYS A 14 4.53 3.57 1.32
CA LYS A 14 4.88 3.21 2.71
C LYS A 14 4.52 4.32 3.69
N ARG A 15 4.99 5.55 3.43
CA ARG A 15 4.67 6.73 4.27
C ARG A 15 3.17 6.99 4.38
N GLN A 16 2.44 6.77 3.28
CA GLN A 16 1.00 6.94 3.27
C GLN A 16 0.29 5.85 4.10
N ALA A 17 0.76 4.60 4.03
CA ALA A 17 0.24 3.52 4.86
C ALA A 17 0.49 3.83 6.35
N GLU A 18 1.72 4.19 6.73
CA GLU A 18 2.09 4.56 8.11
C GLU A 18 1.19 5.67 8.67
N HIS A 19 0.93 6.73 7.90
CA HIS A 19 0.08 7.83 8.35
C HIS A 19 -1.41 7.45 8.49
N ILE A 20 -1.87 6.48 7.73
CA ILE A 20 -3.24 5.96 7.82
C ILE A 20 -3.37 5.00 9.01
N GLU A 21 -2.36 4.14 9.20
CA GLU A 21 -2.24 3.23 10.33
C GLU A 21 -2.27 4.00 11.65
N GLU A 22 -1.43 5.02 11.81
CA GLU A 22 -1.40 5.88 13.01
C GLU A 22 -2.78 6.52 13.27
N SER A 23 -3.53 6.86 12.21
CA SER A 23 -4.89 7.38 12.36
C SER A 23 -5.88 6.36 12.88
N TYR A 24 -5.74 5.08 12.51
CA TYR A 24 -6.57 3.98 13.01
C TYR A 24 -6.19 3.57 14.43
N GLU A 25 -4.90 3.55 14.77
CA GLU A 25 -4.44 3.32 16.14
C GLU A 25 -4.95 4.39 17.10
N LYS A 26 -4.90 5.67 16.71
CA LYS A 26 -5.50 6.78 17.47
C LYS A 26 -7.02 6.63 17.64
N ARG A 27 -7.68 5.86 16.77
CA ARG A 27 -9.11 5.53 16.86
C ARG A 27 -9.38 4.26 17.68
N GLY A 28 -8.34 3.64 18.26
CA GLY A 28 -8.44 2.44 19.09
C GLY A 28 -8.47 1.12 18.31
N VAL A 29 -8.07 1.12 17.04
CA VAL A 29 -7.88 -0.11 16.27
C VAL A 29 -6.53 -0.73 16.65
N SER A 30 -6.45 -2.07 16.73
CA SER A 30 -5.19 -2.76 16.95
C SER A 30 -4.21 -2.53 15.79
N GLU A 31 -2.92 -2.46 16.08
CA GLU A 31 -1.83 -2.26 15.11
C GLU A 31 -1.96 -3.18 13.88
N GLU A 32 -2.11 -4.50 14.07
CA GLU A 32 -2.27 -5.43 12.95
C GLU A 32 -3.48 -5.14 12.05
N GLU A 33 -4.59 -4.65 12.61
CA GLU A 33 -5.78 -4.33 11.85
C GLU A 33 -5.65 -2.94 11.20
N ALA A 34 -5.01 -1.99 11.89
CA ALA A 34 -4.67 -0.68 11.36
C ALA A 34 -3.74 -0.81 10.15
N GLU A 35 -2.68 -1.61 10.24
CA GLU A 35 -1.76 -1.92 9.16
C GLU A 35 -2.50 -2.51 7.94
N LYS A 36 -3.33 -3.54 8.16
CA LYS A 36 -4.11 -4.17 7.08
C LYS A 36 -5.02 -3.16 6.38
N ARG A 37 -5.73 -2.33 7.15
CA ARG A 37 -6.64 -1.28 6.63
C ARG A 37 -5.87 -0.18 5.91
N ALA A 38 -4.71 0.20 6.40
CA ALA A 38 -3.83 1.18 5.78
C ALA A 38 -3.34 0.69 4.41
N TRP A 39 -2.79 -0.51 4.34
CA TRP A 39 -2.34 -1.10 3.06
C TRP A 39 -3.48 -1.33 2.08
N ALA A 40 -4.66 -1.73 2.55
CA ALA A 40 -5.85 -1.84 1.70
C ALA A 40 -6.26 -0.48 1.11
N THR A 41 -6.15 0.59 1.91
CA THR A 41 -6.48 1.96 1.46
C THR A 41 -5.49 2.44 0.40
N VAL A 42 -4.19 2.27 0.64
CA VAL A 42 -3.13 2.63 -0.33
C VAL A 42 -3.28 1.82 -1.61
N ASN A 43 -3.53 0.51 -1.51
CA ASN A 43 -3.78 -0.34 -2.68
C ASN A 43 -5.00 0.10 -3.48
N LYS A 44 -6.08 0.50 -2.82
CA LYS A 44 -7.29 0.99 -3.48
C LYS A 44 -7.07 2.32 -4.20
N GLN A 45 -6.27 3.22 -3.65
CA GLN A 45 -5.97 4.53 -4.26
C GLN A 45 -5.00 4.42 -5.44
N ASP A 46 -3.99 3.57 -5.33
CA ASP A 46 -2.93 3.48 -6.32
C ASP A 46 -3.09 2.33 -7.33
N GLY A 47 -4.04 1.42 -7.09
CA GLY A 47 -4.24 0.21 -7.89
C GLY A 47 -3.23 -0.91 -7.59
N GLY A 48 -2.47 -0.81 -6.50
CA GLY A 48 -1.43 -1.76 -6.10
C GLY A 48 0.00 -1.20 -6.11
N GLY A 49 0.97 -2.03 -5.72
CA GLY A 49 2.39 -1.65 -5.61
C GLY A 49 2.96 -1.03 -6.89
N LYS A 50 3.37 0.24 -6.80
CA LYS A 50 3.83 1.04 -7.97
C LYS A 50 5.32 0.94 -8.25
N LYS A 51 6.12 0.30 -7.38
CA LYS A 51 7.58 0.23 -7.51
C LYS A 51 8.03 -0.57 -8.73
N SER A 52 7.20 -1.50 -9.20
CA SER A 52 7.40 -2.21 -10.47
C SER A 52 6.06 -2.31 -11.20
N GLY A 53 5.61 -1.19 -11.77
CA GLY A 53 4.64 -1.12 -12.87
C GLY A 53 3.60 -2.23 -12.97
N SER A 54 2.77 -2.44 -11.96
CA SER A 54 1.57 -3.28 -12.11
C SER A 54 0.46 -2.45 -12.76
N GLY A 55 0.59 -2.18 -14.07
CA GLY A 55 -0.43 -1.45 -14.84
C GLY A 55 0.04 -0.66 -16.07
N ARG A 56 1.34 -0.47 -16.29
CA ARG A 56 1.79 0.05 -17.60
C ARG A 56 1.82 -1.11 -18.59
N LYS A 57 0.67 -1.35 -19.23
CA LYS A 57 0.66 -2.05 -20.52
C LYS A 57 1.74 -1.42 -21.38
N LYS A 58 2.62 -2.24 -21.94
CA LYS A 58 3.47 -1.84 -23.06
C LYS A 58 2.54 -1.17 -24.09
N ALA A 59 2.79 0.10 -24.39
CA ALA A 59 2.33 0.62 -25.66
C ALA A 59 3.26 -0.01 -26.70
N ASP A 60 2.83 -1.15 -27.25
CA ASP A 60 3.31 -1.61 -28.55
C ASP A 60 2.85 -0.57 -29.58
N LYS A 61 3.76 0.32 -30.01
CA LYS A 61 3.86 0.81 -31.38
C LYS A 61 5.19 1.53 -31.62
#